data_AF-A0A6D2JSE0-F1
#
_entry.id   AF-A0A6D2JSE0-F1
#
_cell.length_a   1.000
_cell.length_b   1.000
_cell.length_c   1.000
_cell.angle_alpha   90.00
_cell.angle_beta   90.00
_cell.angle_gamma   90.00
#
_symmetry.space_group_name_H-M   'P 1'
#
loop_
_entity.id
_entity.type
_entity.pdbx_description
1 polymer ?
#
loop_
_entity_poly.entity_id
_entity_poly.type
_entity_poly.pdbx_seq_one_letter_code
_entity_poly.pdbx_strand_id
1 'polypeptide(L)'
;MCRSSAKDTSQVADFVSYYGKVLDIILMDYNVFYIPLFRCHWAVKGNGVRVEDGFTLVNLNQSQVTFLKDPYILASQAKQVFYSRENETSSWYIALRCPTRKFNEEDYEYLPLDIEPLSSVVDMEIEQDDVPYARTDCDGIDV
;
A
#
# COMPACT_ATOMS: atom_id res chain seq x y z
N MET A 1 13.98 2.06 19.43
CA MET A 1 14.81 3.26 19.69
C MET A 1 16.09 2.80 20.35
N CYS A 2 17.24 3.12 19.77
CA CYS A 2 18.53 2.63 20.26
C CYS A 2 19.29 3.82 20.86
N ARG A 3 19.65 3.73 22.15
CA ARG A 3 20.53 4.69 22.82
C ARG A 3 21.86 3.99 23.03
N SER A 4 22.92 4.50 22.41
CA SER A 4 24.27 3.91 22.52
C SER A 4 24.92 4.19 23.89
N SER A 5 24.42 5.18 24.65
CA SER A 5 24.89 5.47 26.01
C SER A 5 23.85 6.27 26.82
N ALA A 6 23.85 6.09 28.15
CA ALA A 6 23.02 6.86 29.07
C ALA A 6 23.35 8.37 29.11
N LYS A 7 24.55 8.76 28.65
CA LYS A 7 24.99 10.16 28.56
C LYS A 7 24.68 10.82 27.21
N ASP A 8 24.14 10.06 26.25
CA ASP A 8 23.81 10.61 24.94
C ASP A 8 22.44 11.32 25.01
N THR A 9 22.51 12.65 25.04
CA THR A 9 21.37 13.58 24.97
C THR A 9 21.00 13.94 23.53
N SER A 10 21.80 13.53 22.54
CA SER A 10 21.52 13.80 21.13
C SER A 10 20.54 12.77 20.57
N GLN A 11 19.25 12.98 20.86
CA GLN A 11 18.19 12.17 20.27
C GLN A 11 17.97 12.63 18.82
N VAL A 12 18.71 12.03 17.88
CA VAL A 12 18.40 12.17 16.46
C VAL A 12 17.42 11.05 16.09
N ALA A 13 16.14 11.40 15.99
CA ALA A 13 15.16 10.53 15.35
C ALA A 13 15.40 10.60 13.83
N ASP A 14 16.26 9.72 13.32
CA ASP A 14 16.46 9.59 11.89
C ASP A 14 15.27 8.81 11.29
N PHE A 15 14.40 9.52 10.57
CA PHE A 15 13.27 8.91 9.89
C PHE A 15 13.74 8.23 8.61
N VAL A 16 14.15 6.96 8.74
CA VAL A 16 14.53 6.14 7.58
C VAL A 16 13.29 5.85 6.72
N SER A 17 13.28 6.38 5.50
CA SER A 17 12.24 6.09 4.50
C SER A 17 12.57 4.81 3.74
N TYR A 18 11.58 3.93 3.59
CA TYR A 18 11.67 2.71 2.79
C TYR A 18 10.76 2.83 1.57
N TYR A 19 11.21 2.30 0.43
CA TYR A 19 10.49 2.35 -0.84
C TYR A 19 10.31 0.93 -1.36
N GLY A 20 9.10 0.59 -1.79
CA GLY A 20 8.79 -0.72 -2.31
C GLY A 20 7.51 -0.72 -3.14
N LYS A 21 7.21 -1.88 -3.71
CA LYS A 21 5.92 -2.19 -4.35
C LYS A 21 5.17 -3.21 -3.49
N VAL A 22 3.88 -2.98 -3.28
CA VAL A 22 3.01 -3.97 -2.65
C VAL A 22 2.90 -5.16 -3.59
N LEU A 23 3.10 -6.36 -3.08
CA LEU A 23 2.93 -7.63 -3.79
C LEU A 23 1.58 -8.23 -3.45
N ASP A 24 1.32 -8.41 -2.16
CA ASP A 24 0.08 -8.99 -1.65
C ASP A 24 -0.43 -8.19 -0.45
N ILE A 25 -1.72 -8.30 -0.21
CA ILE A 25 -2.40 -7.76 0.96
C ILE A 25 -3.01 -8.95 1.71
N ILE A 26 -2.70 -9.07 2.99
CA ILE A 26 -3.35 -10.03 3.87
C ILE A 26 -4.20 -9.27 4.89
N LEU A 27 -5.39 -9.79 5.17
CA LEU A 27 -6.28 -9.25 6.19
C LEU A 27 -6.22 -10.18 7.40
N MET A 28 -5.81 -9.65 8.55
CA MET A 28 -5.91 -10.38 9.81
C MET A 28 -7.27 -10.15 10.43
N ASP A 29 -8.00 -11.24 10.65
CA ASP A 29 -9.32 -11.23 11.28
C ASP A 29 -9.18 -11.32 12.81
N TYR A 30 -9.63 -10.28 13.52
CA TYR A 30 -9.72 -10.26 14.98
C TYR A 30 -11.14 -10.49 15.50
N ASN A 31 -12.05 -10.99 14.66
CA ASN A 31 -13.50 -11.14 14.83
C ASN A 31 -14.29 -9.83 15.01
N VAL A 32 -13.64 -8.76 15.47
CA VAL A 32 -14.24 -7.44 15.73
C VAL A 32 -13.81 -6.42 14.69
N PHE A 33 -12.65 -6.61 14.07
CA PHE A 33 -12.11 -5.75 13.02
C PHE A 33 -11.04 -6.49 12.23
N TYR A 34 -10.72 -5.96 11.05
CA TYR A 34 -9.64 -6.46 10.21
C TYR A 34 -8.43 -5.54 10.26
N ILE A 35 -7.22 -6.12 10.29
CA ILE A 35 -5.97 -5.38 10.12
C ILE A 35 -5.32 -5.75 8.78
N PRO A 36 -5.20 -4.83 7.83
CA PRO A 36 -4.46 -5.07 6.60
C PRO A 36 -2.94 -4.99 6.81
N LEU A 37 -2.25 -6.05 6.37
CA LEU A 37 -0.80 -6.08 6.23
C LEU A 37 -0.41 -6.15 4.76
N PHE A 38 0.60 -5.37 4.39
CA PHE A 38 1.16 -5.37 3.04
C PHE A 38 2.43 -6.19 2.99
N ARG A 39 2.47 -7.18 2.11
CA ARG A 39 3.71 -7.83 1.69
C ARG A 39 4.37 -6.95 0.65
N CYS A 40 5.55 -6.43 0.93
CA CYS A 40 6.21 -5.48 0.03
C CYS A 40 7.51 -6.06 -0.55
N HIS A 41 7.75 -5.75 -1.82
CA HIS A 41 9.05 -5.89 -2.45
C HIS A 41 9.81 -4.57 -2.31
N TRP A 42 10.84 -4.57 -1.47
CA TRP A 42 11.55 -3.37 -1.02
C TRP A 42 12.82 -3.09 -1.83
N ALA A 43 13.11 -1.83 -2.11
CA ALA A 43 14.43 -1.44 -2.57
C ALA A 43 15.48 -1.74 -1.48
N VAL A 44 16.63 -2.29 -1.88
CA VAL A 44 17.70 -2.63 -0.94
C VAL A 44 18.29 -1.35 -0.34
N LYS A 45 18.35 -1.26 1.00
CA LYS A 45 18.94 -0.10 1.69
C LYS A 45 20.42 0.05 1.30
N GLY A 46 20.83 1.25 0.88
CA GLY A 46 22.21 1.58 0.49
C GLY A 46 22.49 1.50 -1.02
N ASN A 47 21.94 0.52 -1.73
CA ASN A 47 22.19 0.33 -3.18
C ASN A 47 20.93 0.49 -4.06
N GLY A 48 19.75 0.50 -3.46
CA GLY A 48 18.46 0.56 -4.16
C GLY A 48 17.76 1.91 -4.06
N VAL A 49 18.29 2.87 -3.30
CA VAL A 49 17.72 4.22 -3.17
C VAL A 49 18.84 5.26 -3.19
N ARG A 50 18.69 6.29 -4.03
CA ARG A 50 19.61 7.44 -4.08
C ARG A 50 18.85 8.72 -4.36
N VAL A 51 19.47 9.87 -4.07
CA VAL A 51 18.94 11.18 -4.41
C VAL A 51 19.84 11.83 -5.47
N GLU A 52 19.25 12.30 -6.55
CA GLU A 52 19.93 12.92 -7.69
C GLU A 52 19.06 14.07 -8.20
N ASP A 53 19.64 15.26 -8.36
CA ASP A 53 18.94 16.48 -8.81
C ASP A 53 17.63 16.79 -8.06
N GLY A 54 17.58 16.48 -6.76
CA GLY A 54 16.40 16.68 -5.92
C GLY A 54 15.33 15.59 -6.06
N PHE A 55 15.52 14.61 -6.95
CA PHE A 55 14.63 13.47 -7.11
C PHE A 55 15.11 12.27 -6.31
N THR A 56 14.17 11.52 -5.73
CA THR A 56 14.48 10.22 -5.13
C THR A 56 14.38 9.14 -6.21
N LEU A 57 15.50 8.48 -6.49
CA LEU A 57 15.60 7.36 -7.42
C LEU A 57 15.59 6.05 -6.65
N VAL A 58 14.78 5.10 -7.12
CA VAL A 58 14.54 3.81 -6.49
C VAL A 58 14.75 2.70 -7.51
N ASN A 59 15.53 1.68 -7.15
CA ASN A 59 15.74 0.48 -7.94
C ASN A 59 14.98 -0.69 -7.30
N LEU A 60 13.92 -1.13 -7.97
CA LEU A 60 13.03 -2.21 -7.53
C LEU A 60 13.36 -3.57 -8.20
N ASN A 61 14.50 -3.67 -8.89
CA ASN A 61 14.93 -4.90 -9.57
C ASN A 61 15.94 -5.72 -8.74
N GLN A 62 16.33 -5.23 -7.56
CA GLN A 62 17.34 -5.86 -6.72
C GLN A 62 16.75 -6.94 -5.78
N SER A 63 17.61 -7.89 -5.39
CA SER A 63 17.22 -9.07 -4.60
C SER A 63 16.72 -8.73 -3.19
N GLN A 64 15.68 -9.43 -2.74
CA GLN A 64 14.96 -9.20 -1.47
C GLN A 64 15.60 -9.87 -0.25
N VAL A 65 16.83 -10.43 -0.36
CA VAL A 65 17.40 -11.32 0.68
C VAL A 65 17.26 -10.77 2.10
N THR A 66 17.47 -9.46 2.27
CA THR A 66 17.39 -8.78 3.57
C THR A 66 15.97 -8.72 4.15
N PHE A 67 14.93 -8.70 3.32
CA PHE A 67 13.52 -8.55 3.71
C PHE A 67 12.72 -9.85 3.70
N LEU A 68 13.32 -10.98 3.29
CA LEU A 68 12.65 -12.27 3.29
C LEU A 68 12.23 -12.76 4.68
N LYS A 69 12.93 -12.32 5.73
CA LYS A 69 12.63 -12.71 7.11
C LYS A 69 11.45 -11.95 7.72
N ASP A 70 11.16 -10.75 7.22
CA ASP A 70 10.09 -9.88 7.71
C ASP A 70 9.53 -9.01 6.57
N PRO A 71 8.67 -9.59 5.71
CA PRO A 71 8.24 -8.93 4.47
C PRO A 71 6.97 -8.09 4.63
N TYR A 72 6.35 -8.09 5.81
CA TYR A 72 5.05 -7.48 6.06
C TYR A 72 5.16 -6.16 6.83
N ILE A 73 4.34 -5.18 6.45
CA ILE A 73 4.13 -3.94 7.21
C ILE A 73 2.64 -3.70 7.44
N LEU A 74 2.29 -2.91 8.45
CA LEU A 74 0.92 -2.43 8.60
C LEU A 74 0.59 -1.43 7.48
N ALA A 75 -0.62 -1.50 6.92
CA ALA A 75 -1.04 -0.52 5.92
C ALA A 75 -0.98 0.93 6.45
N SER A 76 -1.24 1.12 7.76
CA SER A 76 -1.17 2.42 8.44
C SER A 76 0.24 3.02 8.50
N GLN A 77 1.27 2.20 8.29
CA GLN A 77 2.67 2.65 8.22
C GLN A 77 3.09 3.04 6.80
N ALA A 78 2.30 2.67 5.79
CA ALA A 78 2.61 2.93 4.40
C ALA A 78 2.10 4.31 3.96
N LYS A 79 2.85 4.94 3.05
CA LYS A 79 2.39 6.10 2.29
C LYS A 79 2.44 5.77 0.80
N GLN A 80 1.40 6.14 0.07
CA GLN A 80 1.36 5.93 -1.37
C GLN A 80 2.40 6.82 -2.06
N VAL A 81 3.15 6.22 -2.98
CA VAL A 81 4.11 6.89 -3.86
C VAL A 81 3.93 6.32 -5.27
N PHE A 82 4.19 7.14 -6.28
CA PHE A 82 4.17 6.71 -7.68
C PHE A 82 5.59 6.56 -8.19
N TYR A 83 5.81 5.59 -9.08
CA TYR A 83 7.11 5.34 -9.69
C TYR A 83 7.02 5.67 -11.18
N SER A 84 7.88 6.58 -11.65
CA SER A 84 8.01 6.91 -13.06
C SER A 84 9.41 6.55 -13.55
N ARG A 85 9.53 6.08 -14.79
CA ARG A 85 10.82 5.84 -15.45
C ARG A 85 10.79 6.40 -16.86
N GLU A 86 11.95 6.81 -17.35
CA GLU A 86 12.08 7.38 -18.69
C GLU A 86 11.87 6.33 -19.79
N ASN A 87 12.36 5.11 -19.57
CA ASN A 87 12.31 4.02 -20.54
C ASN A 87 12.29 2.66 -19.83
N GLU A 88 11.83 1.65 -20.55
CA GLU A 88 11.66 0.27 -20.05
C GLU A 88 12.99 -0.42 -19.70
N THR A 89 14.10 0.06 -20.25
CA THR A 89 15.45 -0.48 -20.03
C THR A 89 16.09 0.03 -18.74
N SER A 90 15.65 1.17 -18.20
CA SER A 90 16.12 1.68 -16.92
C SER A 90 15.61 0.83 -15.77
N SER A 91 16.52 0.45 -14.87
CA SER A 91 16.21 -0.17 -13.58
C SER A 91 15.92 0.85 -12.47
N TRP A 92 15.96 2.14 -12.79
CA TRP A 92 15.77 3.23 -11.84
C TRP A 92 14.46 3.96 -12.11
N TYR A 93 13.70 4.15 -11.03
CA TYR A 93 12.42 4.85 -11.02
C TYR A 93 12.53 6.12 -10.18
N ILE A 94 11.95 7.21 -10.65
CA ILE A 94 11.71 8.41 -9.86
C ILE A 94 10.50 8.15 -8.97
N ALA A 95 10.68 8.27 -7.66
CA ALA A 95 9.61 8.18 -6.68
C ALA A 95 8.94 9.54 -6.50
N LEU A 96 7.69 9.64 -6.95
CA LEU A 96 6.85 10.82 -6.83
C LEU A 96 5.99 10.70 -5.57
N ARG A 97 6.22 11.62 -4.63
CA ARG A 97 5.38 11.78 -3.45
C ARG A 97 4.22 12.70 -3.81
N CYS A 98 3.02 12.14 -3.94
CA CYS A 98 1.82 12.95 -4.05
C CYS A 98 1.39 13.38 -2.64
N PRO A 99 0.90 14.61 -2.43
CA PRO A 99 0.16 14.93 -1.21
C PRO A 99 -0.93 13.87 -1.02
N THR A 100 -1.06 13.35 0.19
CA THR A 100 -2.17 12.46 0.52
C THR A 100 -3.45 13.21 0.15
N ARG A 101 -4.29 12.61 -0.72
CA ARG A 101 -5.65 13.09 -0.90
C ARG A 101 -6.30 13.02 0.48
N LYS A 102 -6.49 14.18 1.11
CA LYS A 102 -7.43 14.27 2.22
C LYS A 102 -8.78 14.11 1.54
N PHE A 103 -9.35 12.92 1.60
CA PHE A 103 -10.76 12.75 1.29
C PHE A 103 -11.49 13.49 2.40
N ASN A 104 -11.92 14.72 2.12
CA ASN A 104 -12.90 15.37 2.97
C ASN A 104 -14.26 14.80 2.57
N GLU A 105 -15.20 14.71 3.52
CA GLU A 105 -16.59 14.33 3.24
C GLU A 105 -17.29 15.29 2.25
N GLU A 106 -16.65 16.38 1.85
CA GLU A 106 -17.14 17.32 0.84
C GLU A 106 -16.70 16.93 -0.59
N ASP A 107 -15.76 15.99 -0.74
CA ASP A 107 -15.24 15.55 -2.04
C ASP A 107 -16.15 14.52 -2.74
N TYR A 108 -17.24 14.08 -2.10
CA TYR A 108 -18.22 13.14 -2.68
C TYR A 108 -19.00 13.72 -3.86
N GLU A 109 -19.09 15.05 -3.98
CA GLU A 109 -19.96 15.70 -4.98
C GLU A 109 -19.32 15.82 -6.37
N TYR A 110 -18.00 15.56 -6.50
CA TYR A 110 -17.26 15.72 -7.77
C TYR A 110 -16.60 14.44 -8.31
N LEU A 111 -16.80 13.29 -7.65
CA LEU A 111 -16.23 12.04 -8.12
C LEU A 111 -17.14 11.40 -9.17
N PRO A 112 -16.58 10.88 -10.29
CA PRO A 112 -17.32 9.97 -11.17
C PRO A 112 -17.90 8.83 -10.32
N LEU A 113 -19.19 8.53 -10.52
CA LEU A 113 -20.02 7.61 -9.71
C LEU A 113 -19.46 6.18 -9.53
N ASP A 114 -18.34 5.84 -10.19
CA ASP A 114 -17.77 4.50 -10.25
C ASP A 114 -16.51 4.32 -9.37
N ILE A 115 -16.12 5.30 -8.55
CA ILE A 115 -14.95 5.20 -7.66
C ILE A 115 -15.36 5.45 -6.21
N GLU A 116 -15.80 4.39 -5.53
CA GLU A 116 -15.99 4.42 -4.07
C GLU A 116 -14.62 4.53 -3.35
N PRO A 117 -14.50 5.40 -2.33
CA PRO A 117 -13.30 5.46 -1.51
C PRO A 117 -13.23 4.22 -0.63
N LEU A 118 -12.13 3.47 -0.72
CA LEU A 118 -11.84 2.39 0.22
C LEU A 118 -11.70 2.97 1.63
N SER A 119 -12.69 2.70 2.48
CA SER A 119 -12.59 2.95 3.91
C SER A 119 -11.34 2.27 4.47
N SER A 120 -10.59 2.99 5.31
CA SER A 120 -9.41 2.43 6.02
C SER A 120 -9.77 1.30 6.99
N VAL A 121 -11.06 1.13 7.29
CA VAL A 121 -11.64 0.00 8.00
C VAL A 121 -12.59 -0.67 7.02
N VAL A 122 -12.20 -1.83 6.49
CA VAL A 122 -13.10 -2.64 5.67
C VAL A 122 -14.04 -3.34 6.64
N ASP A 123 -15.19 -2.74 6.91
CA ASP A 123 -16.28 -3.41 7.62
C ASP A 123 -17.05 -4.25 6.59
N MET A 124 -16.82 -5.56 6.59
CA MET A 124 -17.59 -6.49 5.78
C MET A 124 -18.74 -7.02 6.63
N GLU A 125 -19.82 -6.26 6.72
CA GLU A 125 -21.08 -6.78 7.25
C GLU A 125 -21.56 -7.90 6.31
N ILE A 126 -21.48 -9.15 6.76
CA ILE A 126 -22.08 -10.29 6.07
C ILE A 126 -23.56 -10.26 6.42
N GLU A 127 -24.37 -9.57 5.62
CA GLU A 127 -25.82 -9.77 5.66
C GLU A 127 -26.15 -11.10 4.98
N GLN A 128 -26.36 -12.12 5.82
CA GLN A 128 -26.87 -13.41 5.41
C GLN A 128 -28.38 -13.28 5.14
N ASP A 129 -28.74 -12.68 4.01
CA ASP A 129 -30.12 -12.71 3.52
C ASP A 129 -30.31 -13.92 2.61
N ASP A 130 -31.21 -14.81 3.01
CA ASP A 130 -31.69 -15.97 2.24
C ASP A 130 -32.45 -15.48 0.99
N VAL A 131 -31.74 -15.03 -0.05
CA VAL A 131 -32.34 -14.66 -1.34
C VAL A 131 -32.28 -15.86 -2.29
N PRO A 132 -33.42 -16.39 -2.78
CA PRO A 132 -33.40 -17.53 -3.69
C PRO A 132 -32.73 -17.14 -5.02
N TYR A 133 -31.63 -17.83 -5.34
CA TYR A 133 -30.82 -17.71 -6.57
C TYR A 133 -31.55 -18.23 -7.83
N ALA A 134 -32.84 -17.98 -7.98
CA ALA A 134 -33.58 -18.33 -9.20
C ALA A 134 -33.80 -17.07 -10.04
N ARG A 135 -33.13 -17.00 -11.19
CA ARG A 135 -33.41 -16.01 -12.24
C ARG A 135 -34.74 -16.36 -12.91
N THR A 136 -35.74 -15.50 -12.76
CA THR A 136 -37.09 -15.66 -13.33
C THR A 136 -37.24 -15.13 -14.76
N ASP A 137 -36.15 -14.72 -15.41
CA ASP A 137 -36.16 -14.04 -16.71
C ASP A 137 -35.70 -14.91 -17.90
N CYS A 138 -35.62 -16.23 -17.74
CA CYS A 138 -35.35 -17.13 -18.86
C CYS A 138 -36.64 -17.82 -19.31
N ASP A 139 -37.28 -17.28 -20.35
CA ASP A 139 -38.27 -18.05 -21.12
C ASP A 139 -37.56 -19.27 -21.73
N GLY A 140 -38.08 -20.45 -21.43
CA GLY A 140 -37.58 -21.72 -21.93
C GLY A 140 -37.72 -21.80 -23.45
N ILE A 141 -36.68 -22.31 -24.11
CA ILE A 141 -36.78 -22.73 -25.51
C ILE A 141 -37.51 -24.07 -25.51
N ASP A 142 -38.76 -24.08 -25.99
CA ASP A 142 -39.49 -25.30 -26.27
C ASP A 142 -38.79 -26.08 -27.40
N VAL A 143 -38.59 -27.39 -27.18
CA VAL A 143 -38.06 -28.35 -28.15
C VAL A 143 -39.20 -29.13 -28.78
#